data_AF-A0A6A8QJR8-F1
#
_entry.id   AF-A0A6A8QJR8-F1
#
_cell.length_a   1.000
_cell.length_b   1.000
_cell.length_c   1.000
_cell.angle_alpha   90.00
_cell.angle_beta   90.00
_cell.angle_gamma   90.00
#
_symmetry.space_group_name_H-M   'P 1'
#
loop_
_entity.id
_entity.type
_entity.pdbx_description
1 polymer ?
#
loop_
_entity_poly.entity_id
_entity_poly.type
_entity_poly.pdbx_seq_one_letter_code
_entity_poly.pdbx_strand_id
1 'polypeptide(L)'
;MTRAMVTTLTMTIRMCGVAAFCLGLAQWMQTGIPLQFHAAVGCIVVLALLGLGLLARGRGGWLSPLAVLWALCIPLTGAMVMILPVQFQMEELQPVLRVLHMSCAVGGIAVGELLSRRARQGENPG
;
A
#
# COMPACT_ATOMS: atom_id res chain seq x y z
N MET A 1 -23.36 -8.09 3.33
CA MET A 1 -22.34 -8.18 2.25
C MET A 1 -20.98 -7.57 2.60
N THR A 2 -20.88 -6.67 3.59
CA THR A 2 -19.65 -5.92 3.92
C THR A 2 -18.51 -6.78 4.50
N ARG A 3 -18.79 -7.74 5.40
CA ARG A 3 -17.75 -8.54 6.09
C ARG A 3 -16.86 -9.40 5.17
N ALA A 4 -17.48 -10.08 4.20
CA ALA A 4 -16.77 -10.91 3.24
C ALA A 4 -15.86 -10.04 2.37
N MET A 5 -16.37 -8.91 1.86
CA MET A 5 -15.59 -7.96 1.06
C MET A 5 -14.43 -7.35 1.84
N VAL A 6 -14.65 -6.92 3.09
CA VAL A 6 -13.57 -6.45 3.98
C VAL A 6 -12.50 -7.54 4.13
N THR A 7 -12.91 -8.80 4.31
CA THR A 7 -11.97 -9.91 4.47
C THR A 7 -11.16 -10.16 3.21
N THR A 8 -11.79 -10.18 2.05
CA THR A 8 -11.12 -10.35 0.76
C THR A 8 -10.10 -9.23 0.54
N LEU A 9 -10.50 -7.97 0.71
CA LEU A 9 -9.61 -6.82 0.52
C LEU A 9 -8.41 -6.86 1.47
N THR A 10 -8.63 -7.19 2.75
CA THR A 10 -7.51 -7.33 3.71
C THR A 10 -6.57 -8.46 3.33
N MET A 11 -7.08 -9.62 2.91
CA MET A 11 -6.23 -10.73 2.47
C MET A 11 -5.46 -10.39 1.19
N THR A 12 -6.08 -9.68 0.25
CA THR A 12 -5.41 -9.14 -0.93
C THR A 12 -4.28 -8.19 -0.55
N ILE A 13 -4.52 -7.22 0.35
CA ILE A 13 -3.48 -6.29 0.84
C ILE A 13 -2.32 -7.06 1.46
N ARG A 14 -2.58 -8.12 2.25
CA ARG A 14 -1.54 -8.93 2.89
C ARG A 14 -0.71 -9.70 1.87
N MET A 15 -1.36 -10.52 1.03
CA MET A 15 -0.65 -11.40 0.09
C MET A 15 0.09 -10.58 -0.97
N CYS A 16 -0.59 -9.62 -1.60
CA CYS A 16 0.02 -8.75 -2.59
C CYS A 16 1.04 -7.80 -1.95
N GLY A 17 0.82 -7.35 -0.71
CA GLY A 17 1.79 -6.52 0.02
C GLY A 17 3.10 -7.24 0.28
N VAL A 18 3.06 -8.49 0.74
CA VAL A 18 4.25 -9.33 0.91
C VAL A 18 4.93 -9.60 -0.43
N ALA A 19 4.16 -9.95 -1.47
CA ALA A 19 4.72 -10.16 -2.80
C ALA A 19 5.39 -8.90 -3.35
N ALA A 20 4.74 -7.73 -3.26
CA ALA A 20 5.31 -6.45 -3.68
C ALA A 20 6.58 -6.11 -2.90
N PHE A 21 6.61 -6.38 -1.59
CA PHE A 21 7.80 -6.18 -0.76
C PHE A 21 8.97 -7.07 -1.20
N CYS A 22 8.74 -8.37 -1.40
CA CYS A 22 9.77 -9.29 -1.90
C CYS A 22 10.28 -8.88 -3.29
N LEU A 23 9.39 -8.49 -4.19
CA LEU A 23 9.77 -7.97 -5.51
C LEU A 23 10.59 -6.69 -5.39
N GLY A 24 10.20 -5.76 -4.51
CA GLY A 24 10.92 -4.51 -4.27
C GLY A 24 12.30 -4.72 -3.68
N LEU A 25 12.45 -5.65 -2.73
CA LEU A 25 13.76 -6.05 -2.21
C LEU A 25 14.65 -6.68 -3.30
N ALA A 26 14.09 -7.56 -4.12
CA ALA A 26 14.81 -8.16 -5.23
C ALA A 26 15.27 -7.10 -6.24
N GLN A 27 14.43 -6.10 -6.57
CA GLN A 27 14.83 -4.96 -7.40
C GLN A 27 15.91 -4.11 -6.73
N TRP A 28 15.85 -3.89 -5.42
CA TRP A 28 16.89 -3.18 -4.68
C TRP A 28 18.23 -3.92 -4.82
N MET A 29 18.23 -5.25 -4.70
CA MET A 29 19.39 -6.12 -4.90
C MET A 29 19.81 -6.29 -6.36
N GLN A 30 19.17 -5.58 -7.31
CA GLN A 30 19.50 -5.58 -8.74
C GLN A 30 19.40 -6.96 -9.40
N THR A 31 18.46 -7.81 -8.97
CA THR A 31 18.30 -9.19 -9.49
C THR A 31 17.69 -9.27 -10.90
N GLY A 32 17.54 -8.13 -11.60
CA GLY A 32 17.00 -8.08 -12.96
C GLY A 32 15.48 -8.28 -13.07
N ILE A 33 14.73 -8.28 -11.95
CA ILE A 33 13.28 -8.40 -11.99
C ILE A 33 12.65 -7.17 -12.67
N PRO A 34 11.79 -7.36 -13.68
CA PRO A 34 11.09 -6.27 -14.35
C PRO A 34 10.24 -5.44 -13.38
N LEU A 35 10.40 -4.12 -13.44
CA LEU A 35 9.66 -3.14 -12.61
C LEU A 35 8.14 -3.26 -12.80
N GLN A 36 7.71 -3.66 -13.99
CA GLN A 36 6.29 -3.83 -14.32
C GLN A 36 5.61 -4.85 -13.40
N PHE A 37 6.31 -5.90 -12.98
CA PHE A 37 5.74 -6.89 -12.05
C PHE A 37 5.56 -6.29 -10.65
N HIS A 38 6.57 -5.60 -10.13
CA HIS A 38 6.47 -4.91 -8.84
C HIS A 38 5.34 -3.87 -8.86
N ALA A 39 5.29 -3.05 -9.91
CA ALA A 39 4.26 -2.03 -10.10
C ALA A 39 2.85 -2.63 -10.23
N ALA A 40 2.67 -3.71 -10.99
CA ALA A 40 1.37 -4.38 -11.15
C ALA A 40 0.85 -4.92 -9.81
N VAL A 41 1.70 -5.61 -9.05
CA VAL A 41 1.33 -6.12 -7.71
C VAL A 41 1.08 -4.97 -6.74
N GLY A 42 1.90 -3.91 -6.79
CA GLY A 42 1.70 -2.69 -6.00
C GLY A 42 0.37 -1.99 -6.29
N CYS A 43 -0.03 -1.90 -7.56
CA CYS A 43 -1.34 -1.36 -7.96
C CYS A 43 -2.50 -2.15 -7.35
N ILE A 44 -2.40 -3.48 -7.27
CA ILE A 44 -3.44 -4.30 -6.62
C ILE A 44 -3.54 -3.94 -5.13
N VAL A 45 -2.41 -3.75 -4.44
CA VAL A 45 -2.40 -3.32 -3.03
C VAL A 45 -3.06 -1.94 -2.87
N VAL A 46 -2.71 -0.98 -3.73
CA VAL A 46 -3.28 0.38 -3.71
C VAL A 46 -4.79 0.35 -3.92
N LEU A 47 -5.27 -0.38 -4.93
CA LEU A 47 -6.69 -0.51 -5.21
C LEU A 47 -7.44 -1.21 -4.07
N ALA A 48 -6.86 -2.26 -3.49
CA ALA A 48 -7.46 -2.95 -2.35
C ALA A 48 -7.53 -2.05 -1.11
N LEU A 49 -6.50 -1.25 -0.85
CA LEU A 49 -6.46 -0.30 0.26
C LEU A 49 -7.46 0.85 0.06
N LEU A 50 -7.58 1.38 -1.15
CA LEU A 50 -8.61 2.36 -1.52
C LEU A 50 -10.01 1.77 -1.33
N GLY A 51 -10.25 0.59 -1.88
CA GLY A 51 -11.53 -0.12 -1.75
C GLY A 51 -11.91 -0.33 -0.29
N LEU A 52 -10.95 -0.73 0.56
CA LEU A 52 -11.17 -0.91 1.98
C LEU A 52 -11.45 0.42 2.69
N GLY A 53 -10.70 1.47 2.36
CA GLY A 53 -10.91 2.84 2.82
C GLY A 53 -12.33 3.35 2.54
N LEU A 54 -12.79 3.16 1.31
CA LEU A 54 -14.12 3.57 0.85
C LEU A 54 -15.23 2.72 1.49
N LEU A 55 -15.06 1.40 1.54
CA LEU A 55 -16.05 0.47 2.10
C LEU A 55 -16.24 0.66 3.61
N ALA A 56 -15.18 1.04 4.32
CA ALA A 56 -15.23 1.32 5.74
C ALA A 56 -15.65 2.76 6.06
N ARG A 57 -16.11 3.56 5.08
CA ARG A 57 -16.68 4.89 5.34
C ARG A 57 -17.85 4.77 6.34
N GLY A 58 -17.85 5.62 7.36
CA GLY A 58 -18.82 5.59 8.46
C GLY A 58 -18.44 4.69 9.64
N ARG A 59 -17.70 3.59 9.44
CA ARG A 59 -17.26 2.69 10.53
C ARG A 59 -15.77 2.85 10.91
N GLY A 60 -14.95 3.30 9.97
CA GLY A 60 -13.50 3.44 10.16
C GLY A 60 -13.06 4.70 10.92
N GLY A 61 -13.93 5.71 11.03
CA GLY A 61 -13.56 7.03 11.55
C GLY A 61 -12.37 7.60 10.76
N TRP A 62 -11.36 8.11 11.48
CA TRP A 62 -10.13 8.68 10.89
C TRP A 62 -9.26 7.67 10.12
N LEU A 63 -9.42 6.36 10.33
CA LEU A 63 -8.63 5.34 9.63
C LEU A 63 -9.02 5.21 8.14
N SER A 64 -10.27 5.54 7.78
CA SER A 64 -10.74 5.50 6.39
C SER A 64 -10.02 6.54 5.52
N PRO A 65 -10.02 7.85 5.85
CA PRO A 65 -9.25 8.84 5.08
C PRO A 65 -7.74 8.59 5.16
N LEU A 66 -7.22 8.04 6.27
CA LEU A 66 -5.81 7.67 6.34
C LEU A 66 -5.43 6.52 5.40
N ALA A 67 -6.30 5.51 5.23
CA ALA A 67 -6.08 4.44 4.26
C ALA A 67 -6.03 4.98 2.82
N VAL A 68 -6.93 5.92 2.49
CA VAL A 68 -6.92 6.59 1.19
C VAL A 68 -5.63 7.41 1.00
N LEU A 69 -5.22 8.16 2.02
CA LEU A 69 -3.97 8.92 1.99
C LEU A 69 -2.77 8.00 1.73
N TRP A 70 -2.66 6.90 2.47
CA TRP A 70 -1.58 5.93 2.25
C TRP A 70 -1.60 5.32 0.85
N ALA A 71 -2.78 5.00 0.34
CA ALA A 71 -2.93 4.45 -1.00
C ALA A 71 -2.46 5.42 -2.09
N LEU A 72 -2.52 6.74 -1.85
CA LEU A 72 -1.95 7.76 -2.72
C LEU A 72 -0.44 7.95 -2.50
N CYS A 73 0.02 7.93 -1.24
CA CYS A 73 1.44 8.09 -0.92
C CYS A 73 2.32 6.99 -1.53
N ILE A 74 1.82 5.75 -1.62
CA ILE A 74 2.59 4.62 -2.20
C ILE A 74 3.00 4.89 -3.66
N PRO A 75 2.08 5.12 -4.62
CA PRO A 75 2.46 5.39 -6.01
C PRO A 75 3.20 6.74 -6.16
N LEU A 76 2.87 7.76 -5.37
CA LEU A 76 3.60 9.03 -5.40
C LEU A 76 5.07 8.86 -5.02
N THR A 77 5.35 8.18 -3.92
CA THR A 77 6.73 7.89 -3.50
C THR A 77 7.44 6.93 -4.45
N GLY A 78 6.72 5.96 -5.04
CA GLY A 78 7.26 5.09 -6.08
C GLY A 78 7.66 5.86 -7.34
N ALA A 79 6.84 6.83 -7.77
CA ALA A 79 7.17 7.71 -8.89
C ALA A 79 8.38 8.60 -8.56
N MET A 80 8.46 9.14 -7.34
CA MET A 80 9.61 9.92 -6.87
C MET A 80 10.92 9.13 -6.94
N VAL A 81 10.93 7.85 -6.57
CA VAL A 81 12.11 6.97 -6.67
C VAL A 81 12.61 6.85 -8.12
N MET A 82 11.71 6.88 -9.09
CA MET A 82 12.03 6.75 -10.52
C MET A 82 12.40 8.09 -11.17
N ILE A 83 11.74 9.17 -10.76
CA ILE A 83 11.80 10.47 -11.42
C ILE A 83 12.93 11.34 -10.87
N LEU A 84 13.05 11.49 -9.55
CA LEU A 84 13.99 12.44 -8.94
C LEU A 84 15.45 12.14 -9.29
N PRO A 85 15.95 10.89 -9.16
CA PRO A 85 17.33 10.58 -9.52
C PRO A 85 17.61 10.81 -11.01
N VAL A 86 16.66 10.45 -11.88
CA VAL A 86 16.88 10.42 -13.34
C VAL A 86 16.67 11.79 -13.98
N GLN A 87 15.58 12.49 -13.65
CA GLN A 87 15.20 13.75 -14.29
C GLN A 87 15.83 14.97 -13.62
N PHE A 88 16.08 14.90 -12.30
CA PHE A 88 16.60 16.02 -11.51
C PHE A 88 18.04 15.81 -11.04
N GLN A 89 18.70 14.74 -11.50
CA GLN A 89 20.10 14.40 -11.16
C GLN A 89 20.36 14.30 -9.65
N MET A 90 19.36 13.86 -8.89
CA MET A 90 19.42 13.71 -7.43
C MET A 90 19.69 12.25 -7.02
N GLU A 91 20.78 11.66 -7.51
CA GLU A 91 21.12 10.24 -7.27
C GLU A 91 21.29 9.90 -5.78
N GLU A 92 21.85 10.83 -5.01
CA GLU A 92 22.08 10.70 -3.56
C GLU A 92 20.77 10.51 -2.76
N LEU A 93 19.63 10.97 -3.30
CA LEU A 93 18.33 10.80 -2.64
C LEU A 93 17.73 9.41 -2.87
N GLN A 94 18.26 8.63 -3.82
CA GLN A 94 17.71 7.32 -4.18
C GLN A 94 17.55 6.37 -2.97
N PRO A 95 18.55 6.14 -2.09
CA PRO A 95 18.37 5.26 -0.93
C PRO A 95 17.30 5.79 0.04
N VAL A 96 17.27 7.10 0.28
CA VAL A 96 16.28 7.73 1.18
C VAL A 96 14.87 7.57 0.63
N LEU A 97 14.67 7.80 -0.68
CA LEU A 97 13.38 7.63 -1.35
C LEU A 97 12.92 6.17 -1.35
N ARG A 98 13.83 5.20 -1.50
CA ARG A 98 13.50 3.77 -1.40
C ARG A 98 13.02 3.40 -0.01
N VAL A 99 13.71 3.85 1.05
CA VAL A 99 13.28 3.64 2.44
C VAL A 99 11.94 4.32 2.71
N LEU A 100 11.75 5.54 2.22
CA LEU A 100 10.48 6.26 2.35
C LEU A 100 9.34 5.50 1.67
N HIS A 101 9.51 5.07 0.42
CA HIS A 101 8.52 4.29 -0.32
C HIS A 101 8.19 2.97 0.40
N MET A 102 9.20 2.26 0.88
CA MET A 102 9.02 1.02 1.66
C MET A 102 8.25 1.27 2.96
N SER A 103 8.57 2.35 3.66
CA SER A 103 7.86 2.78 4.87
C SER A 103 6.39 3.11 4.58
N CYS A 104 6.12 3.74 3.43
CA CYS A 104 4.76 4.04 2.97
C CYS A 104 3.98 2.76 2.68
N ALA A 105 4.60 1.78 2.02
CA ALA A 105 3.98 0.50 1.71
C ALA A 105 3.64 -0.29 2.98
N VAL A 106 4.60 -0.42 3.91
CA VAL A 106 4.39 -1.11 5.20
C VAL A 106 3.34 -0.38 6.04
N GLY A 107 3.38 0.95 6.08
CA GLY A 107 2.38 1.78 6.74
C GLY A 107 0.98 1.58 6.17
N GLY A 108 0.84 1.50 4.85
CA GLY A 108 -0.42 1.21 4.17
C GLY A 108 -1.00 -0.16 4.55
N ILE A 109 -0.15 -1.20 4.63
CA ILE A 109 -0.57 -2.54 5.09
C ILE A 109 -1.05 -2.48 6.55
N ALA A 110 -0.30 -1.84 7.43
CA ALA A 110 -0.66 -1.70 8.84
C ALA A 110 -1.98 -0.94 9.04
N VAL A 111 -2.19 0.16 8.29
CA VAL A 111 -3.45 0.91 8.34
C VAL A 111 -4.61 0.09 7.77
N GLY A 112 -4.40 -0.65 6.68
CA GLY A 112 -5.41 -1.57 6.14
C GLY A 112 -5.83 -2.64 7.17
N GLU A 113 -4.86 -3.19 7.90
CA GLU A 113 -5.12 -4.16 8.96
C GLU A 113 -5.95 -3.55 10.11
N LEU A 114 -5.55 -2.38 10.63
CA LEU A 114 -6.26 -1.67 11.69
C LEU A 114 -7.68 -1.28 11.26
N LEU A 115 -7.83 -0.77 10.04
CA LEU A 115 -9.12 -0.39 9.48
C LEU A 115 -10.04 -1.61 9.33
N SER A 116 -9.50 -2.76 8.90
CA SER A 116 -10.28 -3.98 8.77
C SER A 116 -10.86 -4.45 10.11
N ARG A 117 -10.09 -4.33 11.21
CA ARG A 117 -10.52 -4.69 12.56
C ARG A 117 -11.66 -3.79 13.02
N ARG A 118 -11.52 -2.47 12.86
CA ARG A 118 -12.60 -1.51 13.18
C ARG A 118 -13.85 -1.72 12.33
N ALA A 119 -13.69 -1.92 11.02
CA ALA A 119 -14.80 -2.11 10.11
C ALA A 119 -15.67 -3.32 10.47
N ARG A 120 -15.06 -4.39 11.02
CA ARG A 120 -15.77 -5.60 11.49
C ARG A 120 -16.37 -5.46 12.88
N GLN A 121 -15.80 -4.64 13.76
CA GLN A 121 -16.35 -4.40 15.11
C GLN A 121 -17.68 -3.65 15.05
N GLY A 122 -17.83 -2.71 14.11
CA GLY A 122 -19.10 -2.00 13.88
C GLY A 122 -20.24 -2.84 13.28
N GLU A 123 -20.03 -4.15 13.02
CA GLU A 123 -21.06 -5.09 12.55
C GLU A 123 -21.62 -5.98 13.66
N ASN A 124 -21.05 -5.97 14.88
CA ASN A 124 -21.64 -6.61 16.06
C ASN A 124 -22.24 -5.52 16.97
N PRO A 125 -23.47 -5.03 16.71
CA PRO A 125 -24.25 -4.47 17.80
C PRO A 125 -24.63 -5.66 18.69
N GLY A 126 -24.14 -5.66 19.93
CA GLY A 126 -24.73 -6.51 20.97
C GLY A 126 -26.21 -6.18 21.13
#